data_AF-A0A453IF86-F1
#
_entry.id   AF-A0A453IF86-F1
#
_cell.length_a   1.000
_cell.length_b   1.000
_cell.length_c   1.000
_cell.angle_alpha   90.00
_cell.angle_beta   90.00
_cell.angle_gamma   90.00
#
_symmetry.space_group_name_H-M   'P 1'
#
loop_
_entity.id
_entity.type
_entity.pdbx_description
1 polymer ?
#
loop_
_entity_poly.entity_id
_entity_poly.type
_entity_poly.pdbx_seq_one_letter_code
_entity_poly.pdbx_strand_id
1 'polypeptide(L)'
;DDLRLAVKEVICDNQTERQKYEEAIIAITVDESLKRYCQRIRRPDFWGGESELLVLSRLCRQPIIIYIPEREYRGRGNGFIPIAEYGLEFTKDSKEGKKRVPVRLLYSGKNHYDLLI
;
A
#
# COMPACT_ATOMS: atom_id res chain seq x y z
N ASP A 1 -16.88 -2.16 0.00
CA ASP A 1 -15.45 -2.02 -0.31
C ASP A 1 -14.77 -1.59 0.97
N ASP A 2 -14.48 -2.58 1.78
CA ASP A 2 -14.28 -2.39 3.22
C ASP A 2 -12.86 -1.91 3.51
N LEU A 3 -11.89 -2.31 2.68
CA LEU A 3 -10.51 -1.83 2.78
C LEU A 3 -10.41 -0.34 2.50
N ARG A 4 -11.07 0.15 1.44
CA ARG A 4 -11.13 1.57 1.11
C ARG A 4 -11.77 2.38 2.23
N LEU A 5 -12.84 1.87 2.84
CA LEU A 5 -13.50 2.53 3.97
C LEU A 5 -12.59 2.57 5.22
N ALA A 6 -11.85 1.49 5.49
CA ALA A 6 -10.91 1.45 6.61
C ALA A 6 -9.75 2.45 6.42
N VAL A 7 -9.18 2.55 5.21
CA VAL A 7 -8.16 3.57 4.91
C VAL A 7 -8.74 4.97 5.09
N LYS A 8 -9.95 5.22 4.56
CA LYS A 8 -10.64 6.49 4.71
C LYS A 8 -10.87 6.85 6.17
N GLU A 9 -11.27 5.91 7.02
CA GLU A 9 -11.54 6.17 8.44
C GLU A 9 -10.27 6.66 9.16
N VAL A 10 -9.18 5.93 8.95
CA VAL A 10 -7.89 6.20 9.57
C VAL A 10 -7.25 7.48 9.05
N ILE A 11 -7.27 7.67 7.73
CA ILE A 11 -6.63 8.84 7.10
C ILE A 11 -7.53 10.06 7.16
N CYS A 12 -8.85 9.98 7.09
CA CYS A 12 -9.70 11.17 6.95
C CYS A 12 -10.43 11.57 8.22
N ASP A 13 -10.86 10.62 9.05
CA ASP A 13 -11.73 10.92 10.19
C ASP A 13 -10.98 10.96 11.52
N ASN A 14 -9.89 10.20 11.66
CA ASN A 14 -9.17 10.09 12.92
C ASN A 14 -7.81 10.81 12.88
N GLN A 15 -7.75 12.04 13.41
CA GLN A 15 -6.55 12.86 13.37
C GLN A 15 -5.38 12.28 14.19
N THR A 16 -5.66 11.59 15.29
CA THR A 16 -4.64 10.96 16.13
C THR A 16 -4.09 9.69 15.49
N GLU A 17 -4.96 8.82 14.98
CA GLU A 17 -4.51 7.60 14.28
C GLU A 17 -3.77 7.95 13.00
N ARG A 18 -4.23 8.94 12.24
CA ARG A 18 -3.57 9.43 11.02
C ARG A 18 -2.07 9.67 11.23
N GLN A 19 -1.67 10.26 12.35
CA GLN A 19 -0.26 10.57 12.65
C GLN A 19 0.65 9.34 12.65
N LYS A 20 0.10 8.13 12.86
CA LYS A 20 0.85 6.86 12.80
C LYS A 20 1.17 6.42 11.36
N TYR A 21 0.63 7.10 10.35
CA TYR A 21 0.76 6.78 8.93
C TYR A 21 1.46 7.90 8.16
N GLU A 22 2.51 8.49 8.74
CA GLU A 22 3.25 9.62 8.17
C GLU A 22 3.67 9.40 6.71
N GLU A 23 4.24 8.23 6.38
CA GLU A 23 4.64 7.89 5.01
C GLU A 23 3.47 7.94 4.03
N ALA A 24 2.30 7.46 4.43
CA ALA A 24 1.10 7.52 3.59
C ALA A 24 0.59 8.96 3.44
N ILE A 25 0.65 9.77 4.51
CA ILE A 25 0.30 11.20 4.43
C ILE A 25 1.22 11.91 3.45
N ILE A 26 2.54 11.68 3.54
CA ILE A 26 3.52 12.27 2.63
C ILE A 26 3.18 11.87 1.19
N ALA A 27 3.02 10.57 0.91
CA ALA A 27 2.65 10.08 -0.41
C ALA A 27 1.38 10.76 -0.97
N ILE A 28 0.33 10.91 -0.14
CA ILE A 28 -0.89 11.63 -0.53
C ILE A 28 -0.60 13.09 -0.85
N THR A 29 0.11 13.79 0.05
CA THR A 29 0.30 15.24 -0.02
C THR A 29 1.26 15.70 -1.11
N VAL A 30 2.11 14.79 -1.61
CA VAL A 30 2.93 15.03 -2.80
C VAL A 30 2.05 15.20 -4.05
N ASP A 31 0.99 14.41 -4.18
CA ASP A 31 0.11 14.41 -5.35
C ASP A 31 -1.09 15.35 -5.21
N GLU A 32 -1.70 15.43 -4.02
CA GLU A 32 -2.85 16.31 -3.77
C GLU A 32 -3.05 16.68 -2.30
N SER A 33 -3.81 17.75 -2.03
CA SER A 33 -4.15 18.10 -0.64
C SER A 33 -4.95 16.98 0.04
N LEU A 34 -4.71 16.75 1.34
CA LEU A 34 -5.44 15.75 2.13
C LEU A 34 -6.97 15.92 2.07
N LYS A 35 -7.45 17.17 2.01
CA LYS A 35 -8.88 17.48 1.86
C LYS A 35 -9.45 16.92 0.56
N ARG A 36 -8.72 17.06 -0.55
CA ARG A 36 -9.13 16.58 -1.88
C ARG A 36 -9.10 15.05 -1.92
N TYR A 37 -8.03 14.43 -1.41
CA TYR A 37 -7.93 12.99 -1.25
C TYR A 37 -9.14 12.41 -0.49
N CYS A 38 -9.48 12.98 0.67
CA CYS A 38 -10.61 12.52 1.50
C CYS A 38 -12.00 12.69 0.85
N GLN A 39 -12.13 13.59 -0.12
CA GLN A 39 -13.35 13.70 -0.94
C GLN A 39 -13.39 12.64 -2.05
N ARG A 40 -12.23 12.23 -2.57
CA ARG A 40 -12.12 11.30 -3.69
C ARG A 40 -12.12 9.85 -3.27
N ILE A 41 -11.48 9.50 -2.14
CA ILE A 41 -11.35 8.10 -1.69
C ILE A 41 -12.70 7.40 -1.51
N ARG A 42 -13.80 8.13 -1.31
CA ARG A 42 -15.15 7.58 -1.19
C ARG A 42 -15.79 7.22 -2.54
N ARG A 43 -15.24 7.72 -3.64
CA ARG A 43 -15.86 7.58 -4.96
C ARG A 43 -15.55 6.20 -5.56
N PRO A 44 -16.49 5.57 -6.26
CA PRO A 44 -16.28 4.24 -6.82
C PRO A 44 -15.22 4.21 -7.93
N ASP A 45 -15.03 5.34 -8.63
CA ASP A 45 -14.01 5.55 -9.67
C ASP A 45 -12.63 5.90 -9.13
N PHE A 46 -12.44 5.88 -7.80
CA PHE A 46 -11.14 6.11 -7.18
C PHE A 46 -10.26 4.86 -7.25
N TRP A 47 -9.07 4.99 -7.85
CA TRP A 47 -8.07 3.94 -7.89
C TRP A 47 -7.12 4.09 -6.70
N GLY A 48 -6.94 3.03 -5.93
CA GLY A 48 -5.96 3.00 -4.85
C GLY A 48 -4.53 2.91 -5.39
N GLY A 49 -3.57 3.42 -4.63
CA GLY A 49 -2.16 3.40 -4.96
C GLY A 49 -1.27 3.11 -3.75
N GLU A 50 -0.06 3.67 -3.78
CA GLU A 50 0.95 3.47 -2.75
C GLU A 50 0.46 3.90 -1.35
N SER A 51 -0.22 5.04 -1.25
CA SER A 51 -0.74 5.54 0.04
C SER A 51 -1.69 4.55 0.71
N GLU A 52 -2.59 3.93 -0.05
CA GLU A 52 -3.52 2.95 0.49
C GLU A 52 -2.80 1.66 0.90
N LEU A 53 -1.80 1.22 0.11
CA LEU A 53 -1.01 0.03 0.42
C LEU A 53 -0.17 0.22 1.69
N LEU A 54 0.43 1.39 1.88
CA LEU A 54 1.13 1.75 3.11
C LEU A 54 0.21 1.62 4.34
N VAL A 55 -1.00 2.22 4.27
CA VAL A 55 -1.98 2.16 5.35
C VAL A 55 -2.45 0.73 5.61
N LEU A 56 -2.79 -0.02 4.57
CA LEU A 56 -3.28 -1.39 4.68
C LEU A 56 -2.24 -2.35 5.23
N SER A 57 -0.96 -2.19 4.88
CA SER A 57 0.11 -3.04 5.41
C SER A 57 0.16 -3.01 6.94
N ARG A 58 -0.03 -1.82 7.52
CA ARG A 58 -0.07 -1.59 8.97
C ARG A 58 -1.40 -1.97 9.60
N LEU A 59 -2.52 -1.57 9.00
CA LEU A 59 -3.86 -1.90 9.51
C LEU A 59 -4.10 -3.40 9.59
N CYS A 60 -3.70 -4.14 8.55
CA CYS A 60 -3.85 -5.58 8.50
C CYS A 60 -2.69 -6.32 9.19
N ARG A 61 -1.66 -5.61 9.65
CA ARG A 61 -0.38 -6.16 10.15
C ARG A 61 0.17 -7.22 9.19
N GLN A 62 0.16 -6.91 7.90
CA GLN A 62 0.37 -7.86 6.82
C GLN A 62 1.37 -7.24 5.84
N PRO A 63 2.58 -7.82 5.68
CA PRO A 63 3.58 -7.26 4.78
C PRO A 63 3.05 -7.25 3.34
N ILE A 64 3.41 -6.23 2.59
CA ILE A 64 3.11 -6.08 1.16
C ILE A 64 4.42 -5.86 0.43
N ILE A 65 4.66 -6.63 -0.64
CA ILE A 65 5.83 -6.45 -1.51
C ILE A 65 5.34 -6.24 -2.93
N ILE A 66 5.76 -5.14 -3.55
CA ILE A 66 5.42 -4.79 -4.91
C ILE A 66 6.60 -5.15 -5.81
N TYR A 67 6.31 -5.90 -6.86
CA TYR A 67 7.26 -6.35 -7.85
C TYR A 67 7.01 -5.68 -9.20
N ILE A 68 8.06 -5.53 -10.00
CA ILE A 68 7.98 -5.22 -11.42
C ILE A 68 8.58 -6.38 -12.23
N PRO A 69 8.07 -6.69 -13.44
CA PRO A 69 8.75 -7.64 -14.33
C PRO A 69 10.19 -7.20 -14.61
N GLU A 70 11.16 -8.09 -14.44
CA GLU A 70 12.58 -7.76 -14.62
C GLU A 70 12.86 -7.20 -16.03
N ARG A 71 12.17 -7.75 -17.04
CA ARG A 71 12.23 -7.25 -18.42
C ARG A 71 11.81 -5.78 -18.56
N GLU A 72 10.86 -5.30 -17.76
CA GLU A 72 10.37 -3.92 -17.83
C GLU A 72 11.35 -2.95 -17.15
N TYR A 73 12.09 -3.44 -16.16
CA TYR A 73 13.10 -2.65 -15.45
C TYR A 73 14.49 -2.68 -16.11
N ARG A 74 14.92 -3.83 -16.61
CA ARG A 74 16.29 -4.07 -17.13
C ARG A 74 16.37 -4.35 -18.62
N GLY A 75 15.24 -4.46 -19.32
CA GLY A 75 15.17 -4.81 -20.75
C GLY A 75 15.46 -6.29 -21.06
N ARG A 76 15.81 -7.11 -20.06
CA ARG A 76 16.10 -8.54 -20.19
C ARG A 76 15.82 -9.27 -18.88
N GLY A 77 15.53 -10.57 -18.94
CA GLY A 77 15.27 -11.41 -17.79
C GLY A 77 13.81 -11.86 -17.70
N ASN A 78 13.58 -12.98 -17.00
CA ASN A 78 12.26 -13.61 -16.85
C ASN A 78 11.76 -13.58 -15.39
N GLY A 79 12.47 -12.88 -14.51
CA GLY A 79 12.13 -12.78 -13.09
C GLY A 79 11.29 -11.55 -12.75
N PHE A 80 11.17 -11.31 -11.45
CA PHE A 80 10.50 -10.16 -10.85
C PHE A 80 11.44 -9.46 -9.88
N ILE A 81 11.46 -8.14 -9.88
CA ILE A 81 12.30 -7.32 -9.00
C ILE A 81 11.40 -6.62 -7.98
N PRO A 82 11.65 -6.73 -6.66
CA PRO A 82 10.92 -5.95 -5.68
C PRO A 82 11.28 -4.46 -5.84
N ILE A 83 10.26 -3.60 -5.92
CA ILE A 83 10.41 -2.15 -6.08
C ILE A 83 9.91 -1.36 -4.86
N ALA A 84 9.09 -1.97 -4.02
CA ALA A 84 8.64 -1.40 -2.76
C ALA A 84 8.24 -2.50 -1.78
N GLU A 85 8.47 -2.24 -0.49
CA GLU A 85 8.23 -3.18 0.60
C GLU A 85 7.64 -2.44 1.80
N TYR A 86 6.45 -2.86 2.25
CA TYR A 86 5.74 -2.24 3.36
C TYR A 86 5.41 -3.27 4.44
N GLY A 87 5.52 -2.88 5.71
CA GLY A 87 5.15 -3.74 6.83
C GLY A 87 6.09 -4.94 7.02
N LEU A 88 7.35 -4.87 6.60
CA LEU A 88 8.30 -5.97 6.74
C LEU A 88 8.57 -6.36 8.20
N GLU A 89 8.32 -5.47 9.15
CA GLU A 89 8.38 -5.76 10.58
C GLU A 89 7.44 -6.92 10.97
N PHE A 90 6.35 -7.15 10.23
CA PHE A 90 5.42 -8.25 10.46
C PHE A 90 5.88 -9.60 9.87
N THR A 91 7.02 -9.63 9.17
CA THR A 91 7.64 -10.89 8.68
C THR A 91 8.49 -11.59 9.74
N LYS A 92 8.75 -10.93 10.88
CA LYS A 92 9.51 -11.50 11.98
C LYS A 92 8.55 -12.08 13.02
N ASP A 93 8.97 -13.15 13.68
CA ASP A 93 8.25 -13.63 14.86
C ASP A 93 8.37 -12.57 15.96
N SER A 94 7.25 -12.22 16.57
CA SER A 94 7.21 -11.23 17.64
C SER A 94 6.36 -11.75 18.80
N LYS A 95 6.48 -11.09 19.96
CA LYS A 95 5.65 -11.41 21.13
C LYS A 95 4.15 -11.25 20.86
N GLU A 96 3.77 -10.53 19.80
CA GLU A 96 2.40 -10.18 19.46
C GLU A 96 1.76 -11.12 18.42
N GLY A 97 2.50 -12.11 17.88
CA GLY A 97 1.93 -13.10 16.98
C GLY A 97 2.92 -13.80 16.05
N LYS A 98 2.37 -14.72 15.24
CA LYS A 98 3.12 -15.48 14.23
C LYS A 98 3.55 -14.59 13.06
N LYS A 99 4.71 -14.90 12.47
CA LYS A 99 5.14 -14.38 11.18
C LYS A 99 4.02 -14.39 10.13
N ARG A 100 3.88 -13.29 9.39
CA ARG A 100 2.92 -13.14 8.29
C ARG A 100 3.60 -13.32 6.94
N VAL A 101 2.94 -14.05 6.04
CA VAL A 101 3.42 -14.29 4.68
C VAL A 101 3.08 -13.07 3.82
N PRO A 102 4.03 -12.37 3.20
CA PRO A 102 3.74 -11.16 2.44
C PRO A 102 2.69 -11.34 1.34
N VAL A 103 1.83 -10.35 1.18
CA VAL A 103 1.01 -10.19 -0.02
C VAL A 103 1.93 -9.65 -1.11
N ARG A 104 2.04 -10.37 -2.22
CA ARG A 104 2.92 -9.99 -3.34
C ARG A 104 2.07 -9.41 -4.45
N LEU A 105 2.39 -8.19 -4.85
CA LEU A 105 1.70 -7.49 -5.93
C LEU A 105 2.66 -7.34 -7.11
N LEU A 106 2.12 -7.43 -8.32
CA LEU A 106 2.82 -7.12 -9.56
C LEU A 106 2.33 -5.77 -10.08
N TYR A 107 3.24 -4.81 -10.22
CA TYR A 107 2.98 -3.54 -10.87
C TYR A 107 3.23 -3.67 -12.37
N SER A 108 2.19 -3.50 -13.17
CA SER A 108 2.25 -3.62 -14.65
C SER A 108 2.39 -2.27 -15.37
N GLY A 109 2.65 -1.19 -14.63
CA GLY A 109 2.59 0.18 -15.16
C GLY A 109 1.16 0.74 -15.26
N LYS A 110 1.06 2.07 -15.36
CA LYS A 110 -0.22 2.82 -15.46
C LYS A 110 -1.17 2.63 -14.26
N ASN A 111 -0.64 2.59 -13.03
CA ASN A 111 -1.42 2.46 -11.79
C ASN A 111 -2.22 1.15 -11.65
N HIS A 112 -1.77 0.07 -12.28
CA HIS A 112 -2.40 -1.24 -12.17
C HIS A 112 -1.56 -2.21 -11.34
N TYR A 113 -2.22 -2.95 -10.45
CA TYR A 113 -1.63 -3.95 -9.57
C TYR A 113 -2.37 -5.27 -9.73
N ASP A 114 -1.61 -6.33 -10.00
CA ASP A 114 -2.10 -7.71 -10.00
C ASP A 114 -1.58 -8.49 -8.80
N LEU A 115 -2.27 -9.56 -8.41
CA LEU A 115 -1.75 -10.50 -7.41
C LEU A 115 -0.64 -11.35 -8.03
N LEU A 116 0.52 -11.41 -7.38
CA LEU A 116 1.61 -12.31 -7.74
C LEU A 116 1.56 -13.56 -6.85
N ILE A 117 1.22 -14.71 -7.44
CA ILE A 117 1.07 -16.02 -6.75
C ILE A 117 2.34 -16.85 -6.88
#